data_AF-K2AP03-F1
#
_entry.id   AF-K2AP03-F1
#
_cell.length_a   1.000
_cell.length_b   1.000
_cell.length_c   1.000
_cell.angle_alpha   90.00
_cell.angle_beta   90.00
_cell.angle_gamma   90.00
#
_symmetry.space_group_name_H-M   'P 1'
#
loop_
_entity.id
_entity.type
_entity.pdbx_description
1 polymer ?
#
loop_
_entity_poly.entity_id
_entity_poly.type
_entity_poly.pdbx_seq_one_letter_code
_entity_poly.pdbx_strand_id
1 'polypeptide(L)'
;MLLYLSRTRELMADAGCVELMRSNQPLASALLKINDDHQQNRDRYNAMYQQTPHENVRREAYIFDPSEAGIKSIMSVSDFFSTHPSLETRLKALGFSQKK
;
A
#
# COMPACT_ATOMS: atom_id res chain seq x y z
N MET A 1 -15.88 0.35 9.85
CA MET A 1 -16.57 1.24 8.88
C MET A 1 -15.57 2.12 8.10
N LEU A 2 -14.71 2.94 8.74
CA LEU A 2 -13.76 3.83 8.04
C LEU A 2 -12.73 3.14 7.12
N LEU A 3 -12.15 2.02 7.56
CA LEU A 3 -11.12 1.28 6.80
C LEU A 3 -11.65 0.60 5.54
N TYR A 4 -12.90 0.12 5.59
CA TYR A 4 -13.56 -0.48 4.44
C TYR A 4 -13.81 0.57 3.34
N LEU A 5 -14.22 1.78 3.73
CA LEU A 5 -14.35 2.91 2.81
C LEU A 5 -13.01 3.29 2.16
N SER A 6 -11.90 3.21 2.91
CA SER A 6 -10.55 3.43 2.38
C SER A 6 -10.20 2.42 1.29
N ARG A 7 -10.37 1.12 1.56
CA ARG A 7 -10.06 0.05 0.59
C ARG A 7 -10.88 0.15 -0.69
N THR A 8 -12.17 0.45 -0.59
CA THR A 8 -13.01 0.63 -1.79
C THR A 8 -12.59 1.87 -2.59
N ARG A 9 -12.17 2.95 -1.93
CA ARG A 9 -11.63 4.15 -2.61
C ARG A 9 -10.34 3.85 -3.37
N GLU A 10 -9.44 3.06 -2.81
CA GLU A 10 -8.22 2.61 -3.49
C GLU A 10 -8.54 1.81 -4.75
N LEU A 11 -9.49 0.86 -4.67
CA LEU A 11 -9.91 0.08 -5.84
C LEU A 11 -10.60 0.94 -6.90
N MET A 12 -11.39 1.95 -6.49
CA MET A 12 -11.97 2.92 -7.43
C MET A 12 -10.91 3.81 -8.07
N ALA A 13 -9.88 4.21 -7.33
CA ALA A 13 -8.75 4.99 -7.85
C ALA A 13 -7.95 4.16 -8.87
N ASP A 14 -7.70 2.89 -8.57
CA ASP A 14 -7.06 1.93 -9.48
C ASP A 14 -7.86 1.77 -10.78
N ALA A 15 -9.19 1.58 -10.67
CA ALA A 15 -10.07 1.51 -11.84
C ALA A 15 -10.08 2.82 -12.67
N GLY A 16 -10.11 3.97 -12.00
CA GLY A 16 -10.02 5.27 -12.65
C GLY A 16 -8.70 5.47 -13.40
N CYS A 17 -7.58 5.02 -12.83
CA CYS A 17 -6.28 5.05 -13.50
C CYS A 17 -6.28 4.20 -14.78
N VAL A 18 -6.84 2.99 -14.74
CA VAL A 18 -6.99 2.13 -15.92
C VAL A 18 -7.87 2.79 -16.98
N GLU A 19 -8.98 3.40 -16.58
CA GLU A 19 -9.89 4.09 -17.49
C GLU A 19 -9.20 5.27 -18.19
N LEU A 20 -8.39 6.05 -17.46
CA LEU A 20 -7.63 7.16 -18.02
C LEU A 20 -6.51 6.71 -18.95
N MET A 21 -5.76 5.67 -18.56
CA MET A 21 -4.60 5.19 -19.32
C MET A 21 -4.97 4.21 -20.44
N ARG A 22 -6.22 3.73 -20.48
CA ARG A 22 -6.71 2.67 -21.37
C ARG A 22 -5.86 1.39 -21.30
N SER A 23 -5.15 1.20 -20.20
CA SER A 23 -4.23 0.08 -19.97
C SER A 23 -4.04 -0.15 -18.48
N ASN A 24 -4.01 -1.42 -18.08
CA ASN A 24 -3.76 -1.84 -16.70
C ASN A 24 -2.27 -2.14 -16.44
N GLN A 25 -1.46 -2.26 -17.48
CA GLN A 25 -0.06 -2.69 -17.38
C GLN A 25 0.85 -1.67 -16.68
N PRO A 26 0.74 -0.34 -16.92
CA PRO A 26 1.60 0.64 -16.26
C PRO A 26 1.41 0.67 -14.74
N LEU A 27 0.15 0.67 -14.28
CA LEU A 27 -0.16 0.67 -12.85
C LEU A 27 0.27 -0.64 -12.19
N ALA A 28 -0.03 -1.79 -12.81
CA ALA A 28 0.42 -3.08 -12.28
C ALA A 28 1.95 -3.16 -12.16
N SER A 29 2.68 -2.67 -13.17
CA SER A 29 4.15 -2.64 -13.16
C SER A 29 4.69 -1.71 -12.07
N ALA A 30 4.06 -0.55 -11.86
CA ALA A 30 4.43 0.38 -10.80
C ALA A 30 4.21 -0.24 -9.42
N LEU A 31 3.08 -0.92 -9.19
CA LEU A 31 2.79 -1.58 -7.92
C LEU A 31 3.79 -2.70 -7.61
N LEU A 32 4.14 -3.52 -8.61
CA LEU A 32 5.17 -4.55 -8.47
C LEU A 32 6.52 -3.92 -8.13
N LYS A 33 6.92 -2.87 -8.85
CA LYS A 33 8.20 -2.18 -8.60
C LYS A 33 8.27 -1.56 -7.21
N ILE A 34 7.19 -0.92 -6.75
CA ILE A 34 7.11 -0.32 -5.41
C ILE A 34 7.20 -1.41 -4.33
N ASN A 35 6.52 -2.54 -4.53
CA ASN A 35 6.61 -3.68 -3.62
C ASN A 35 8.03 -4.25 -3.56
N ASP A 36 8.65 -4.51 -4.71
CA ASP A 36 9.98 -5.09 -4.76
C ASP A 36 11.03 -4.15 -4.14
N ASP A 37 10.92 -2.84 -4.40
CA ASP A 37 11.77 -1.83 -3.79
C ASP A 37 11.60 -1.77 -2.26
N HIS A 38 10.36 -1.83 -1.78
CA HIS A 38 10.08 -1.85 -0.35
C HIS A 38 10.65 -3.10 0.34
N GLN A 39 10.55 -4.27 -0.30
CA GLN A 39 11.13 -5.49 0.24
C GLN A 39 12.67 -5.44 0.28
N GLN A 40 13.30 -4.92 -0.79
CA GLN A 40 14.76 -4.82 -0.87
C GLN A 40 15.34 -3.78 0.10
N ASN A 41 14.61 -2.69 0.36
CA ASN A 41 15.06 -1.58 1.19
C ASN A 41 14.36 -1.54 2.56
N ARG A 42 13.77 -2.64 3.02
CA ARG A 42 12.95 -2.71 4.23
C ARG A 42 13.63 -2.09 5.45
N ASP A 43 14.88 -2.46 5.72
CA ASP A 43 15.63 -1.96 6.88
C ASP A 43 15.89 -0.46 6.82
N ARG A 44 16.16 0.05 5.61
CA ARG A 44 16.35 1.48 5.36
C ARG A 44 15.05 2.25 5.61
N TYR A 45 13.92 1.76 5.08
CA TYR A 45 12.62 2.40 5.29
C TYR A 45 12.21 2.38 6.76
N ASN A 46 12.45 1.27 7.47
CA ASN A 46 12.23 1.17 8.90
C ASN A 46 13.01 2.23 9.69
N ALA A 47 14.30 2.43 9.37
CA ALA A 47 15.10 3.49 9.99
C ALA A 47 14.58 4.89 9.67
N MET A 48 14.13 5.13 8.43
CA MET A 48 13.57 6.43 8.02
C MET A 48 12.24 6.75 8.72
N TYR A 49 11.37 5.76 8.89
CA TYR A 49 10.11 5.94 9.60
C TYR A 49 10.34 6.39 11.06
N GLN A 50 11.35 5.82 11.74
CA GLN A 50 11.71 6.22 13.11
C GLN A 50 12.26 7.65 13.21
N GLN A 51 12.87 8.16 12.14
CA GLN A 51 13.51 9.48 12.11
C GLN A 51 12.56 10.59 11.66
N THR A 52 11.39 10.25 11.12
CA THR A 52 10.50 11.24 10.52
C THR A 52 9.53 11.81 11.57
N PRO A 53 9.44 13.14 11.74
CA PRO A 53 8.51 13.75 12.68
C PRO A 53 7.04 13.46 12.32
N HIS A 54 6.20 13.31 13.36
CA HIS A 54 4.74 13.11 13.23
C HIS A 54 4.31 11.88 12.42
N GLU A 55 5.12 10.83 12.45
CA GLU A 55 4.87 9.60 11.68
C GLU A 55 3.58 8.88 12.06
N ASN A 56 3.13 9.07 13.29
CA ASN A 56 1.84 8.59 13.79
C ASN A 56 0.63 9.11 12.98
N VAL A 57 0.72 10.32 12.42
CA VAL A 57 -0.35 10.90 11.58
C VAL A 57 -0.23 10.42 10.13
N ARG A 58 1.00 10.19 9.65
CA ARG A 58 1.31 9.85 8.26
C ARG A 58 1.05 8.38 7.93
N ARG A 59 1.06 7.52 8.93
CA ARG A 59 0.85 6.07 8.82
C ARG A 59 -0.33 5.68 7.92
N GLU A 60 -1.47 6.34 8.09
CA GLU A 60 -2.71 6.00 7.37
C GLU A 60 -2.62 6.25 5.86
N ALA A 61 -1.67 7.08 5.42
CA ALA A 61 -1.42 7.39 4.01
C ALA A 61 -0.38 6.46 3.36
N TYR A 62 0.24 5.55 4.11
CA TYR A 62 1.23 4.64 3.56
C TYR A 62 0.64 3.37 2.99
N ILE A 63 1.21 2.96 1.87
CA ILE A 63 0.94 1.68 1.23
C ILE A 63 1.41 0.50 2.09
N PHE A 64 2.53 0.67 2.81
CA PHE A 64 3.10 -0.31 3.73
C PHE A 64 3.00 0.20 5.17
N ASP A 65 2.58 -0.65 6.09
CA ASP A 65 2.41 -0.26 7.49
C ASP A 65 3.78 -0.20 8.20
N PRO A 66 4.20 0.96 8.73
CA PRO A 66 5.43 1.13 9.51
C PRO A 66 5.32 0.54 10.93
N SER A 67 4.28 -0.22 11.25
CA SER A 67 4.14 -0.93 12.53
C SER A 67 5.34 -1.85 12.83
N GLU A 68 5.92 -2.46 11.80
CA GLU A 68 7.16 -3.25 11.90
C GLU A 68 8.40 -2.40 12.29
N ALA A 69 8.39 -1.10 11.98
CA ALA A 69 9.46 -0.16 12.33
C ALA A 69 9.38 0.31 13.80
N GLY A 70 8.50 -0.29 14.62
CA GLY A 70 8.35 0.05 16.03
C GLY A 70 7.45 1.26 16.31
N ILE A 71 6.81 1.82 15.28
CA ILE A 71 5.81 2.90 15.41
C ILE A 71 4.50 2.28 15.89
N LYS A 72 4.42 2.07 17.21
CA LYS A 72 3.25 1.52 17.87
C LYS A 72 2.23 2.62 18.12
N SER A 73 1.04 2.48 17.54
CA SER A 73 -0.15 3.18 18.02
C SER A 73 -0.63 2.54 19.33
N ILE A 74 -1.28 3.33 20.19
CA ILE A 74 -1.94 2.87 21.43
C ILE A 74 -3.03 1.81 21.15
N MET A 75 -3.40 1.62 19.87
CA MET A 75 -4.37 0.64 19.38
C MET A 75 -3.71 -0.52 18.61
N SER A 76 -2.66 -1.13 19.17
CA SER A 76 -1.86 -2.21 18.55
C SER A 76 -2.61 -3.56 18.47
N VAL A 77 -3.57 -3.68 17.55
CA VAL A 77 -4.06 -4.94 16.97
C VAL A 77 -3.63 -4.97 15.51
N SER A 78 -2.48 -5.57 15.25
CA SER A 78 -1.44 -5.03 14.36
C SER A 78 -1.46 -5.42 12.88
N ASP A 79 -2.34 -6.29 12.36
CA ASP A 79 -2.16 -6.77 10.96
C ASP A 79 -3.40 -6.63 10.04
N PHE A 80 -4.55 -6.20 10.57
CA PHE A 80 -5.81 -6.09 9.80
C PHE A 80 -6.19 -4.64 9.40
N PHE A 81 -5.32 -3.68 9.73
CA PHE A 81 -5.58 -2.25 9.60
C PHE A 81 -4.80 -1.56 8.46
N SER A 82 -4.20 -2.30 7.53
CA SER A 82 -3.75 -1.69 6.28
C SER A 82 -4.93 -0.98 5.61
N THR A 83 -4.80 0.34 5.45
CA THR A 83 -5.76 1.19 4.74
C THR A 83 -5.83 0.87 3.25
N HIS A 84 -4.82 0.15 2.74
CA HIS A 84 -4.71 -0.35 1.38
C HIS A 84 -5.05 -1.85 1.26
N PRO A 85 -5.72 -2.28 0.17
CA PRO A 85 -5.85 -3.70 -0.15
C PRO A 85 -4.48 -4.34 -0.43
N SER A 86 -4.37 -5.66 -0.25
CA SER A 86 -3.14 -6.39 -0.59
C SER A 86 -2.76 -6.22 -2.06
N LEU A 87 -1.46 -6.30 -2.36
CA LEU A 87 -0.95 -6.21 -3.73
C LEU A 87 -1.67 -7.18 -4.68
N GLU A 88 -1.85 -8.43 -4.26
CA GLU A 88 -2.58 -9.45 -5.02
C GLU A 88 -4.02 -9.02 -5.31
N THR A 89 -4.72 -8.47 -4.31
CA THR A 89 -6.11 -8.01 -4.47
C THR A 89 -6.18 -6.86 -5.48
N ARG A 90 -5.23 -5.93 -5.45
CA ARG A 90 -5.15 -4.81 -6.41
C ARG A 90 -4.85 -5.31 -7.82
N LEU A 91 -3.84 -6.18 -7.99
CA LEU A 91 -3.51 -6.76 -9.29
C LEU A 91 -4.68 -7.55 -9.88
N LYS A 92 -5.40 -8.31 -9.05
CA LYS A 92 -6.62 -9.02 -9.45
C LYS A 92 -7.73 -8.07 -9.88
N ALA A 93 -7.97 -7.00 -9.11
CA ALA A 93 -8.98 -5.98 -9.45
C ALA A 93 -8.65 -5.23 -10.75
N LEU A 94 -7.36 -5.04 -11.05
CA LEU A 94 -6.87 -4.47 -12.31
C LEU A 94 -7.01 -5.43 -13.51
N GLY A 95 -7.40 -6.69 -13.29
CA GLY A 95 -7.40 -7.72 -14.33
C GLY A 95 -5.99 -8.07 -14.82
N PHE A 96 -4.96 -7.81 -14.01
CA PHE A 96 -3.57 -8.10 -14.36
C PHE A 96 -3.22 -9.53 -13.96
N SER A 97 -2.83 -10.35 -14.95
CA SER A 97 -2.26 -11.67 -14.72
C SER A 97 -0.79 -11.62 -15.09
N GLN A 98 0.09 -11.93 -14.14
CA GLN A 98 1.51 -12.10 -14.45
C GLN A 98 1.64 -13.28 -15.43
N LYS A 99 2.15 -13.00 -16.63
CA LYS A 99 2.66 -14.07 -17.48
C LYS A 99 3.88 -14.65 -16.78
N LYS A 100 3.77 -15.92 -16.37
CA LYS A 100 4.90 -16.73 -15.91
C LYS A 100 5.94 -16.86 -17.00
#